data_AF-A0A9J5XP68-F1
#
_entry.id   AF-A0A9J5XP68-F1
#
_cell.length_a   1.000
_cell.length_b   1.000
_cell.length_c   1.000
_cell.angle_alpha   90.00
_cell.angle_beta   90.00
_cell.angle_gamma   90.00
#
_symmetry.space_group_name_H-M   'P 1'
#
loop_
_entity.id
_entity.type
_entity.pdbx_description
1 polymer ?
#
loop_
_entity_poly.entity_id
_entity_poly.type
_entity_poly.pdbx_seq_one_letter_code
_entity_poly.pdbx_strand_id
1 'polypeptide(L)'
;MMISSFSTFAHYELFQVNLELLIELGQGTISLELLEQASEIDTLIVPISGGGLISGVALAAKAINPASHIFSAEPMGADDAFQSKINGRITKLSEVNTIADGLRAFLGDFTW
;
A
#
# COMPACT_ATOMS: atom_id res chain seq x y z
N MET A 1 -9.01 -21.13 -27.10
CA MET A 1 -10.48 -21.28 -27.03
C MET A 1 -10.81 -21.75 -25.62
N MET A 2 -11.23 -20.83 -24.75
CA MET A 2 -11.71 -21.13 -23.39
C MET A 2 -12.83 -20.14 -23.08
N ILE A 3 -13.85 -20.64 -22.40
CA ILE A 3 -15.24 -20.24 -22.50
C ILE A 3 -15.52 -19.21 -21.39
N SER A 4 -16.01 -18.02 -21.73
CA SER A 4 -16.51 -17.04 -20.75
C SER A 4 -17.98 -17.33 -20.43
N SER A 5 -18.29 -17.78 -19.21
CA SER A 5 -19.65 -17.77 -18.69
C SER A 5 -19.92 -16.43 -18.01
N PHE A 6 -20.82 -15.63 -18.59
CA PHE A 6 -21.33 -14.41 -17.96
C PHE A 6 -22.52 -14.76 -17.04
N SER A 7 -22.42 -14.44 -15.75
CA SER A 7 -23.58 -14.36 -14.86
C SER A 7 -23.74 -12.92 -14.39
N THR A 8 -24.86 -12.30 -14.76
CA THR A 8 -25.22 -10.92 -14.42
C THR A 8 -25.61 -10.83 -12.94
N PHE A 9 -24.73 -10.31 -12.10
CA PHE A 9 -25.04 -9.88 -10.73
C PHE A 9 -24.51 -8.46 -10.55
N ALA A 10 -25.43 -7.47 -10.48
CA ALA A 10 -25.22 -6.06 -10.16
C ALA A 10 -24.17 -5.29 -11.02
N HIS A 11 -24.48 -4.06 -11.42
CA HIS A 11 -23.58 -3.17 -12.17
C HIS A 11 -22.42 -2.65 -11.29
N TYR A 12 -21.57 -3.54 -10.80
CA TYR A 12 -20.24 -3.22 -10.31
C TYR A 12 -19.25 -3.99 -11.19
N GLU A 13 -18.53 -3.27 -12.06
CA GLU A 13 -17.33 -3.85 -12.66
C GLU A 13 -16.31 -4.04 -11.53
N LEU A 14 -16.16 -5.28 -11.07
CA LEU A 14 -14.99 -5.68 -10.31
C LEU A 14 -13.80 -5.60 -11.26
N PHE A 15 -13.11 -4.47 -11.19
CA PHE A 15 -11.90 -4.19 -11.96
C PHE A 15 -10.76 -5.09 -11.46
N GLN A 16 -10.65 -6.29 -12.05
CA GLN A 16 -9.69 -7.32 -11.67
C GLN A 16 -8.76 -7.64 -12.87
N VAL A 17 -7.97 -6.66 -13.29
CA VAL A 17 -7.08 -6.76 -14.47
C VAL A 17 -5.71 -6.15 -14.14
N ASN A 18 -4.78 -6.88 -13.53
CA ASN A 18 -3.38 -6.43 -13.35
C ASN A 18 -3.22 -4.97 -12.80
N LEU A 19 -4.19 -4.54 -11.98
CA LEU A 19 -4.48 -3.13 -11.65
C LEU A 19 -3.79 -2.64 -10.37
N GLU A 20 -3.26 -3.55 -9.55
CA GLU A 20 -2.61 -3.20 -8.29
C GLU A 20 -1.44 -2.23 -8.54
N LEU A 21 -0.65 -2.49 -9.59
CA LEU A 21 0.42 -1.59 -10.03
C LEU A 21 -0.06 -0.17 -10.38
N LEU A 22 -1.22 -0.03 -11.03
CA LEU A 22 -1.77 1.29 -11.36
C LEU A 22 -2.26 2.03 -10.11
N ILE A 23 -2.80 1.30 -9.13
CA ILE A 23 -3.22 1.88 -7.85
C ILE A 23 -2.00 2.41 -7.10
N GLU A 24 -0.93 1.63 -6.99
CA GLU A 24 0.32 2.02 -6.32
C GLU A 24 0.98 3.21 -7.03
N LEU A 25 1.09 3.16 -8.37
CA LEU A 25 1.65 4.28 -9.14
C LEU A 25 0.82 5.56 -8.97
N GLY A 26 -0.51 5.43 -8.93
CA GLY A 26 -1.41 6.55 -8.64
C GLY A 26 -1.17 7.13 -7.25
N GLN A 27 -0.93 6.31 -6.23
CA GLN A 27 -0.62 6.81 -4.88
C GLN A 27 0.77 7.47 -4.82
N GLY A 28 1.70 7.06 -5.67
CA GLY A 28 3.04 7.63 -5.75
C GLY A 28 3.07 9.12 -6.14
N THR A 29 2.01 9.66 -6.75
CA THR A 29 1.95 11.10 -7.09
C THR A 29 2.05 11.99 -5.86
N ILE A 30 1.61 11.50 -4.70
CA ILE A 30 1.76 12.20 -3.41
C ILE A 30 3.24 12.53 -3.14
N SER A 31 4.17 11.63 -3.45
CA SER A 31 5.59 11.92 -3.28
C SER A 31 6.12 12.94 -4.28
N LEU A 32 5.59 12.92 -5.51
CA LEU A 32 5.95 13.92 -6.51
C LEU A 32 5.52 15.31 -6.03
N GLU A 33 4.28 15.43 -5.57
CA GLU A 33 3.72 16.68 -5.04
C GLU A 33 4.47 17.17 -3.80
N LEU A 34 4.73 16.29 -2.82
CA LEU A 34 5.46 16.65 -1.60
C LEU A 34 6.89 17.12 -1.89
N LEU A 35 7.63 16.40 -2.75
CA LEU A 35 9.02 16.74 -3.08
C LEU A 35 9.12 17.96 -4.00
N GLU A 36 8.08 18.25 -4.80
CA GLU A 36 7.96 19.52 -5.54
C GLU A 36 7.74 20.70 -4.58
N GLN A 37 6.89 20.51 -3.57
CA GLN A 37 6.56 21.56 -2.58
C GLN A 37 7.67 21.80 -1.55
N ALA A 38 8.43 20.77 -1.18
CA ALA A 38 9.49 20.83 -0.19
C ALA A 38 10.62 19.84 -0.55
N SER A 39 11.50 20.29 -1.45
CA SER A 39 12.60 19.49 -1.99
C SER A 39 13.66 19.04 -0.97
N GLU A 40 13.68 19.66 0.20
CA GLU A 40 14.59 19.35 1.32
C GLU A 40 14.15 18.15 2.15
N ILE A 41 12.94 17.62 1.93
CA ILE A 41 12.46 16.43 2.64
C ILE A 41 13.37 15.24 2.33
N ASP A 42 14.04 14.74 3.37
CA ASP A 42 14.85 13.53 3.32
C ASP A 42 14.14 12.31 3.92
N THR A 43 13.02 12.50 4.61
CA THR A 43 12.34 11.45 5.38
C THR A 43 10.83 11.53 5.21
N LEU A 44 10.20 10.40 4.87
CA LEU A 44 8.75 10.25 4.73
C LEU A 44 8.24 9.17 5.69
N ILE A 45 7.22 9.50 6.47
CA ILE A 45 6.49 8.56 7.32
C ILE A 45 5.11 8.35 6.71
N VAL A 46 4.77 7.11 6.38
CA VAL A 46 3.58 6.77 5.61
C VAL A 46 2.73 5.77 6.41
N PRO A 47 1.43 6.03 6.62
CA PRO A 47 0.57 5.02 7.23
C PRO A 47 0.48 3.79 6.32
N ILE A 48 0.44 2.60 6.92
CA ILE A 48 0.34 1.34 6.19
C ILE A 48 -0.86 0.52 6.69
N SER A 49 -1.45 -0.18 5.74
CA SER A 49 -2.63 -1.06 5.85
C SER A 49 -2.38 -2.14 4.78
N GLY A 50 -3.18 -2.21 3.72
CA GLY A 50 -2.87 -3.04 2.54
C GLY A 50 -1.62 -2.65 1.71
N GLY A 51 -0.79 -1.70 2.15
CA GLY A 51 0.52 -1.40 1.54
C GLY A 51 0.54 -0.46 0.33
N GLY A 52 -0.54 -0.35 -0.45
CA GLY A 52 -0.50 0.38 -1.74
C GLY A 52 0.01 1.82 -1.70
N LEU A 53 -0.33 2.59 -0.66
CA LEU A 53 0.16 3.97 -0.49
C LEU A 53 1.67 4.03 -0.26
N ILE A 54 2.19 3.25 0.69
CA ILE A 54 3.63 3.27 1.01
C ILE A 54 4.45 2.68 -0.14
N SER A 55 3.94 1.68 -0.86
CA SER A 55 4.61 1.14 -2.06
C SER A 55 4.76 2.22 -3.14
N GLY A 56 3.67 2.94 -3.45
CA GLY A 56 3.69 4.05 -4.41
C GLY A 56 4.63 5.18 -3.99
N VAL A 57 4.51 5.62 -2.73
CA VAL A 57 5.36 6.67 -2.15
C VAL A 57 6.83 6.28 -2.18
N ALA A 58 7.16 5.08 -1.70
CA ALA A 58 8.54 4.61 -1.67
C ALA A 58 9.13 4.52 -3.08
N LEU A 59 8.37 4.02 -4.06
CA LEU A 59 8.82 3.91 -5.45
C LEU A 59 9.15 5.29 -6.04
N ALA A 60 8.24 6.24 -5.93
CA ALA A 60 8.42 7.59 -6.48
C ALA A 60 9.53 8.36 -5.74
N ALA A 61 9.51 8.37 -4.41
CA ALA A 61 10.50 9.09 -3.60
C ALA A 61 11.92 8.54 -3.81
N LYS A 62 12.08 7.21 -3.88
CA LYS A 62 13.39 6.58 -4.15
C LYS A 62 13.88 6.79 -5.57
N ALA A 63 12.99 6.92 -6.55
CA ALA A 63 13.37 7.26 -7.92
C ALA A 63 13.94 8.68 -8.02
N ILE A 64 13.40 9.62 -7.22
CA ILE A 64 13.88 11.02 -7.17
C ILE A 64 15.14 11.15 -6.31
N ASN A 65 15.08 10.63 -5.08
CA ASN A 65 16.17 10.67 -4.12
C ASN A 65 16.37 9.29 -3.47
N PRO A 66 17.31 8.48 -3.98
CA PRO A 66 17.60 7.15 -3.42
C PRO A 66 18.03 7.17 -1.95
N ALA A 67 18.57 8.29 -1.46
CA ALA A 67 19.01 8.46 -0.08
C ALA A 67 17.86 8.77 0.90
N SER A 68 16.65 9.06 0.42
CA SER A 68 15.49 9.35 1.28
C SER A 68 15.16 8.19 2.22
N HIS A 69 14.71 8.47 3.43
CA HIS A 69 14.29 7.48 4.41
C HIS A 69 12.77 7.32 4.37
N ILE A 70 12.27 6.09 4.24
CA ILE A 70 10.83 5.81 4.22
C ILE A 70 10.49 4.89 5.38
N PHE A 71 9.56 5.30 6.22
CA PHE A 71 9.09 4.54 7.38
C PHE A 71 7.58 4.30 7.30
N SER A 72 7.16 3.12 7.70
CA SER A 72 5.73 2.83 7.91
C SER A 72 5.29 3.21 9.31
N ALA A 73 4.03 3.62 9.44
CA ALA A 73 3.35 3.81 10.72
C ALA A 73 2.11 2.91 10.79
N GLU A 74 2.05 2.05 11.81
CA GLU A 74 0.91 1.15 12.09
C GLU A 74 0.39 1.33 13.52
N PRO A 75 -0.91 1.13 13.75
CA PRO A 75 -1.45 0.94 15.09
C PRO A 75 -0.93 -0.36 15.71
N MET A 76 -0.61 -0.34 17.00
CA MET A 76 -0.15 -1.54 17.73
C MET A 76 -1.16 -2.70 17.70
N GLY A 77 -2.46 -2.43 17.59
CA GLY A 77 -3.49 -3.46 17.45
C GLY A 77 -3.81 -3.87 16.01
N ALA A 78 -3.02 -3.41 15.04
CA ALA A 78 -3.12 -3.70 13.61
C ALA A 78 -1.71 -3.73 12.98
N ASP A 79 -0.76 -4.38 13.65
CA ASP A 79 0.67 -4.37 13.33
C ASP A 79 1.08 -5.49 12.35
N ASP A 80 0.20 -5.86 11.41
CA ASP A 80 0.44 -7.02 10.56
C ASP A 80 1.62 -6.83 9.60
N ALA A 81 1.89 -5.61 9.11
CA ALA A 81 3.08 -5.38 8.30
C ALA A 81 4.38 -5.46 9.11
N PHE A 82 4.37 -4.95 10.35
CA PHE A 82 5.50 -5.13 11.28
C PHE A 82 5.79 -6.61 11.54
N GLN A 83 4.76 -7.39 11.88
CA GLN A 83 4.90 -8.84 12.07
C GLN A 83 5.37 -9.54 10.79
N SER A 84 4.84 -9.12 9.63
CA SER A 84 5.24 -9.67 8.32
C SER A 84 6.71 -9.44 8.02
N LYS A 85 7.22 -8.23 8.32
CA LYS A 85 8.62 -7.86 8.17
C LYS A 85 9.54 -8.68 9.07
N ILE A 86 9.15 -8.92 10.32
CA ILE A 86 9.91 -9.77 11.25
C ILE A 86 9.94 -11.22 10.76
N ASN A 87 8.81 -11.73 10.31
CA ASN A 87 8.66 -13.13 9.90
C ASN A 87 9.18 -13.41 8.48
N GLY A 88 9.51 -12.37 7.71
CA GLY A 88 9.94 -12.49 6.31
C GLY A 88 8.85 -13.00 5.35
N ARG A 89 7.58 -12.91 5.75
CA ARG A 89 6.41 -13.34 4.97
C ARG A 89 5.16 -12.62 5.46
N ILE A 90 4.19 -12.42 4.57
CA ILE A 90 2.87 -11.86 4.93
C ILE A 90 2.26 -12.68 6.06
N THR A 91 2.00 -12.01 7.18
CA THR A 91 1.48 -12.55 8.43
C THR A 91 0.15 -11.87 8.71
N LYS A 92 -0.92 -12.65 8.84
CA LYS A 92 -2.24 -12.12 9.22
C LYS A 92 -2.43 -12.21 10.73
N LEU A 93 -3.05 -11.19 11.29
CA LEU A 93 -3.46 -11.18 12.70
C LEU A 93 -4.77 -11.95 12.88
N SER A 94 -4.95 -12.58 14.04
CA SER A 94 -6.22 -13.23 14.40
C SER A 94 -7.33 -12.23 14.73
N GLU A 95 -6.95 -11.02 15.15
CA GLU A 95 -7.85 -9.92 15.49
C GLU A 95 -7.16 -8.59 15.16
N VAL A 96 -7.96 -7.58 14.80
CA VAL A 96 -7.50 -6.21 14.58
C VAL A 96 -8.28 -5.28 15.51
N ASN A 97 -7.57 -4.57 16.40
CA ASN A 97 -8.15 -3.68 17.39
C ASN A 97 -7.51 -2.28 17.36
N THR A 98 -8.10 -1.39 16.58
CA THR A 98 -7.69 0.00 16.47
C THR A 98 -8.88 0.89 16.10
N ILE A 99 -8.84 2.13 16.57
CA ILE A 99 -9.74 3.23 16.16
C ILE A 99 -9.46 3.66 14.70
N ALA A 100 -8.25 3.45 14.19
CA ALA A 100 -7.87 3.81 12.83
C ALA A 100 -8.51 2.83 11.83
N ASP A 101 -9.73 3.11 11.39
CA ASP A 101 -10.57 2.24 10.57
C ASP A 101 -9.95 1.94 9.19
N GLY A 102 -9.26 2.91 8.59
CA GLY A 102 -8.53 2.73 7.32
C GLY A 102 -7.27 1.85 7.42
N LEU A 103 -6.79 1.55 8.63
CA LEU A 103 -5.56 0.78 8.88
C LEU A 103 -5.86 -0.62 9.42
N ARG A 104 -6.94 -1.24 8.93
CA ARG A 104 -7.42 -2.55 9.40
C ARG A 104 -7.29 -3.68 8.37
N ALA A 105 -6.79 -3.38 7.17
CA ALA A 105 -6.56 -4.38 6.14
C ALA A 105 -5.18 -5.02 6.30
N PHE A 106 -5.01 -6.22 5.75
CA PHE A 106 -3.71 -6.89 5.71
C PHE A 106 -2.94 -6.54 4.44
N LEU A 107 -1.61 -6.64 4.50
CA LEU A 107 -0.74 -6.51 3.32
C LEU A 107 -1.23 -7.33 2.11
N GLY A 108 -1.11 -6.74 0.93
CA GLY A 108 -1.34 -7.39 -0.35
C GLY A 108 -0.09 -8.13 -0.83
N ASP A 109 -0.28 -9.05 -1.79
CA ASP A 109 0.82 -9.89 -2.28
C ASP A 109 1.90 -9.09 -3.05
N PHE A 110 1.54 -7.94 -3.61
CA PHE A 110 2.42 -7.09 -4.43
C PHE A 110 2.87 -5.79 -3.74
N THR A 111 2.40 -5.53 -2.53
CA THR A 111 2.60 -4.26 -1.82
C THR A 111 3.58 -4.37 -0.64
N TRP A 112 4.34 -5.46 -0.57
CA TRP A 112 5.28 -5.77 0.51
C TRP A 112 6.74 -5.82 0.04
#